data_AF-A0A0L7K273-F1
#
_entry.id   AF-A0A0L7K273-F1
#
_cell.length_a   1.000
_cell.length_b   1.000
_cell.length_c   1.000
_cell.angle_alpha   90.00
_cell.angle_beta   90.00
_cell.angle_gamma   90.00
#
_symmetry.space_group_name_H-M   'P 1'
#
loop_
_entity.id
_entity.type
_entity.pdbx_description
1 polymer ?
#
loop_
_entity_poly.entity_id
_entity_poly.type
_entity_poly.pdbx_seq_one_letter_code
_entity_poly.pdbx_strand_id
1 'polypeptide(L)'
;VQVKSFYLDKYEVSNENYMNFVADTRYKTEAESFGDSFVFAIFLNSTYKESLKDFRVVQAKWWYKVLGADWKHPYGPDSDIKDVMDHPVIHVSWRDARAYCKWRGARLPTESEWEAACRGGHQDTKFPWGDKLLPGKKHMLVIYSFRDK
;
A
#
# COMPACT_ATOMS: atom_id res chain seq x y z
N VAL A 1 -26.21 -6.63 -3.20
CA VAL A 1 -25.29 -7.70 -3.68
C VAL A 1 -25.31 -8.84 -2.65
N GLN A 2 -25.36 -10.10 -3.08
CA GLN A 2 -25.25 -11.25 -2.17
C GLN A 2 -23.84 -11.80 -2.23
N VAL A 3 -23.14 -11.86 -1.09
CA VAL A 3 -21.77 -12.37 -0.97
C VAL A 3 -21.81 -13.72 -0.25
N LYS A 4 -21.21 -14.76 -0.83
CA LYS A 4 -21.08 -16.08 -0.19
C LYS A 4 -20.04 -16.04 0.93
N SER A 5 -20.05 -17.00 1.84
CA SER A 5 -19.00 -17.12 2.87
C SER A 5 -17.61 -17.22 2.25
N PHE A 6 -16.65 -16.50 2.83
CA PHE A 6 -15.26 -16.40 2.38
C PHE A 6 -14.34 -16.12 3.56
N TYR A 7 -13.03 -16.28 3.35
CA TYR A 7 -11.99 -15.83 4.27
C TYR A 7 -11.31 -14.59 3.71
N LEU A 8 -10.92 -13.67 4.59
CA LEU A 8 -10.12 -12.50 4.27
C LEU A 8 -9.03 -12.35 5.33
N ASP A 9 -7.84 -11.90 4.91
CA ASP A 9 -6.80 -11.56 5.87
C ASP A 9 -7.27 -10.43 6.79
N LYS A 10 -6.93 -10.55 8.07
CA LYS A 10 -7.23 -9.54 9.09
C LYS A 10 -6.37 -8.27 8.92
N TYR A 11 -5.18 -8.42 8.35
CA TYR A 11 -4.18 -7.37 8.19
C TYR A 11 -3.75 -7.28 6.73
N GLU A 12 -3.19 -6.14 6.33
CA GLU A 12 -2.47 -6.08 5.06
C GLU A 12 -1.30 -7.07 5.03
N VAL A 13 -0.86 -7.43 3.83
CA VAL A 13 0.35 -8.25 3.66
C VAL A 13 1.54 -7.43 4.12
N SER A 14 2.26 -7.92 5.12
CA SER A 14 3.45 -7.26 5.65
C SER A 14 4.69 -7.43 4.77
N ASN A 15 5.69 -6.58 4.97
CA ASN A 15 7.01 -6.73 4.37
C ASN A 15 7.65 -8.10 4.68
N GLU A 16 7.48 -8.61 5.90
CA GLU A 16 7.94 -9.95 6.29
C GLU A 16 7.31 -11.06 5.45
N ASN A 17 5.98 -11.06 5.36
CA ASN A 17 5.25 -12.05 4.60
C ASN A 17 5.61 -12.01 3.11
N TYR A 18 5.76 -10.80 2.56
CA TYR A 18 6.16 -10.63 1.16
C TYR A 18 7.62 -11.05 0.93
N MET A 19 8.51 -10.80 1.88
CA MET A 19 9.90 -11.28 1.81
C MET A 19 9.97 -12.82 1.80
N ASN A 20 9.14 -13.52 2.58
CA ASN A 20 9.07 -14.98 2.52
C ASN A 20 8.65 -15.48 1.13
N PHE A 21 7.64 -14.85 0.53
CA PHE A 21 7.24 -15.13 -0.85
C PHE A 21 8.40 -14.94 -1.83
N VAL A 22 9.12 -13.82 -1.75
CA VAL A 22 10.24 -13.55 -2.65
C VAL A 22 11.41 -14.51 -2.40
N ALA A 23 11.69 -14.89 -1.15
CA ALA A 23 12.73 -15.86 -0.83
C ALA A 23 12.46 -17.23 -1.45
N ASP A 24 11.21 -17.70 -1.36
CA ASP A 24 10.81 -19.03 -1.87
C ASP A 24 10.74 -19.09 -3.40
N THR A 25 10.39 -17.98 -4.04
CA THR A 25 10.06 -17.97 -5.48
C THR A 25 11.09 -17.26 -6.34
N ARG A 26 11.97 -16.45 -5.72
CA ARG A 26 12.82 -15.46 -6.39
C ARG A 26 12.01 -14.49 -7.27
N TYR A 27 10.77 -14.21 -6.88
CA TYR A 27 9.89 -13.33 -7.62
C TYR A 27 10.47 -11.92 -7.71
N LYS A 28 10.37 -11.32 -8.89
CA LYS A 28 10.79 -9.94 -9.18
C LYS A 28 9.54 -9.11 -9.46
N THR A 29 9.33 -8.02 -8.73
CA THR A 29 8.14 -7.18 -8.89
C THR A 29 8.16 -6.40 -10.20
N GLU A 30 7.00 -5.83 -10.57
CA GLU A 30 6.94 -4.91 -11.70
C GLU A 30 7.79 -3.65 -11.44
N ALA A 31 7.82 -3.12 -10.21
CA ALA A 31 8.69 -1.99 -9.85
C ALA A 31 10.19 -2.32 -10.06
N GLU A 32 10.65 -3.49 -9.60
CA GLU A 32 12.02 -3.95 -9.85
C GLU A 32 12.31 -4.19 -11.34
N SER A 33 11.29 -4.55 -12.13
CA SER A 33 11.41 -4.82 -13.56
C SER A 33 11.42 -3.54 -14.40
N PHE A 34 10.60 -2.55 -14.05
CA PHE A 34 10.63 -1.21 -14.63
C PHE A 34 11.85 -0.41 -14.17
N GLY A 35 12.36 -0.71 -12.97
CA GLY A 35 13.52 -0.04 -12.37
C GLY A 35 13.16 1.21 -11.58
N ASP A 36 11.86 1.51 -11.41
CA ASP A 36 11.38 2.70 -10.72
C ASP A 36 9.97 2.49 -10.15
N SER A 37 9.59 3.38 -9.23
CA SER A 37 8.22 3.51 -8.74
C SER A 37 7.94 4.93 -8.26
N PHE A 38 6.67 5.24 -8.00
CA PHE A 38 6.25 6.52 -7.44
C PHE A 38 6.47 6.61 -5.93
N VAL A 39 7.12 7.69 -5.48
CA VAL A 39 7.34 8.03 -4.07
C VAL A 39 6.69 9.37 -3.75
N PHE A 40 6.02 9.45 -2.60
CA PHE A 40 5.32 10.67 -2.18
C PHE A 40 6.31 11.71 -1.63
N ALA A 41 6.06 12.98 -1.95
CA ALA A 41 7.00 14.07 -1.71
C ALA A 41 7.50 14.17 -0.26
N ILE A 42 6.71 13.86 0.77
CA ILE A 42 7.15 14.04 2.17
C ILE A 42 8.35 13.16 2.51
N PHE A 43 8.47 12.00 1.85
CA PHE A 43 9.53 11.03 2.11
C PHE A 43 10.83 11.37 1.35
N LEU A 44 10.82 12.40 0.51
CA LEU A 44 11.98 12.84 -0.25
C LEU A 44 12.61 14.10 0.36
N ASN A 45 13.94 14.11 0.45
CA ASN A 45 14.68 15.31 0.84
C ASN A 45 14.64 16.39 -0.27
N SER A 46 15.07 17.62 0.05
CA SER A 46 15.05 18.74 -0.88
C SER A 46 15.90 18.50 -2.14
N THR A 47 17.05 17.83 -1.99
CA THR A 47 17.94 17.48 -3.10
C THR A 47 17.25 16.57 -4.11
N TYR A 48 16.63 15.48 -3.64
CA TYR A 48 15.87 14.56 -4.50
C TYR A 48 14.71 15.28 -5.18
N LYS A 49 13.94 16.09 -4.45
CA LYS A 49 12.82 16.87 -5.01
C LYS A 49 13.25 17.79 -6.14
N GLU A 50 14.37 18.50 -5.97
CA GLU A 50 14.87 19.41 -7.01
C GLU A 50 15.36 18.63 -8.23
N SER A 51 16.14 17.56 -8.02
CA SER A 51 16.68 16.73 -9.11
C SER A 51 15.59 16.02 -9.93
N LEU A 52 14.46 15.70 -9.30
CA LEU A 52 13.35 14.94 -9.90
C LEU A 52 12.13 15.80 -10.25
N LYS A 53 12.25 17.13 -10.22
CA LYS A 53 11.11 18.04 -10.42
C LYS A 53 10.40 17.87 -11.77
N ASP A 54 11.08 17.35 -12.78
CA ASP A 54 10.50 17.10 -14.11
C ASP A 54 9.96 15.66 -14.26
N PHE A 55 10.24 14.79 -13.28
CA PHE A 55 9.79 13.39 -13.22
C PHE A 55 8.57 13.21 -12.31
N ARG A 56 7.75 14.27 -12.17
CA ARG A 56 6.53 14.25 -11.38
C ARG A 56 5.32 13.87 -12.22
N VAL A 57 4.32 13.29 -11.57
CA VAL A 57 3.01 13.06 -12.19
C VAL A 57 2.37 14.43 -12.50
N VAL A 58 2.01 14.66 -13.77
CA VAL A 58 1.55 15.97 -14.28
C VAL A 58 0.40 16.54 -13.46
N GLN A 59 -0.60 15.73 -13.15
CA GLN A 59 -1.79 16.13 -12.39
C GLN A 59 -1.65 15.96 -10.87
N ALA A 60 -0.52 15.41 -10.40
CA ALA A 60 -0.27 15.13 -8.99
C ALA A 60 1.21 15.36 -8.67
N LYS A 61 1.62 16.63 -8.66
CA LYS A 61 3.04 17.06 -8.51
C LYS A 61 3.68 16.70 -7.15
N TRP A 62 2.95 16.05 -6.26
CA TRP A 62 3.48 15.47 -5.03
C TRP A 62 3.93 14.01 -5.21
N TRP A 63 3.72 13.40 -6.37
CA TRP A 63 4.24 12.09 -6.74
C TRP A 63 5.45 12.22 -7.66
N TYR A 64 6.58 11.67 -7.22
CA TYR A 64 7.84 11.65 -7.96
C TYR A 64 8.13 10.23 -8.44
N LYS A 65 8.53 10.09 -9.69
CA LYS A 65 9.04 8.84 -10.24
C LYS A 65 10.50 8.68 -9.79
N VAL A 66 10.79 7.72 -8.92
CA VAL A 66 12.11 7.54 -8.30
C VAL A 66 12.73 6.24 -8.81
N LEU A 67 13.92 6.36 -9.41
CA LEU A 67 14.72 5.21 -9.87
C LEU A 67 15.16 4.38 -8.65
N GLY A 68 15.05 3.06 -8.76
CA GLY A 68 15.41 2.12 -7.68
C GLY A 68 14.43 2.11 -6.50
N ALA A 69 13.29 2.82 -6.60
CA ALA A 69 12.22 2.66 -5.62
C ALA A 69 11.44 1.38 -5.88
N ASP A 70 11.44 0.48 -4.91
CA ASP A 70 10.73 -0.80 -4.94
C ASP A 70 10.28 -1.21 -3.52
N TRP A 71 9.78 -2.44 -3.37
CA TRP A 71 9.24 -2.92 -2.09
C TRP A 71 10.31 -3.07 -0.98
N LYS A 72 11.58 -3.29 -1.32
CA LYS A 72 12.72 -3.33 -0.38
C LYS A 72 13.28 -1.93 -0.13
N HIS A 73 13.13 -1.03 -1.10
CA HIS A 73 13.68 0.32 -1.12
C HIS A 73 12.55 1.36 -1.31
N PRO A 74 11.62 1.50 -0.36
CA PRO A 74 10.35 2.21 -0.57
C PRO A 74 10.48 3.73 -0.81
N TYR A 75 11.60 4.33 -0.42
CA TYR A 75 11.84 5.76 -0.60
C TYR A 75 13.01 6.05 -1.55
N GLY A 76 13.41 5.04 -2.35
CA GLY A 76 14.56 5.09 -3.24
C GLY A 76 15.73 4.22 -2.74
N PRO A 77 16.83 4.15 -3.50
CA PRO A 77 17.88 3.14 -3.37
C PRO A 77 18.62 3.16 -2.02
N ASP A 78 18.61 4.31 -1.33
CA ASP A 78 19.27 4.48 -0.03
C ASP A 78 18.36 4.12 1.16
N SER A 79 17.10 3.75 0.90
CA SER A 79 16.13 3.34 1.93
C SER A 79 16.09 1.82 2.10
N ASP A 80 15.62 1.33 3.25
CA ASP A 80 15.34 -0.08 3.46
C ASP A 80 14.08 -0.31 4.32
N ILE A 81 13.72 -1.59 4.50
CA ILE A 81 12.52 -2.02 5.25
C ILE A 81 12.84 -2.62 6.63
N LYS A 82 14.10 -2.56 7.11
CA LYS A 82 14.54 -3.33 8.29
C LYS A 82 13.76 -2.98 9.56
N ASP A 83 13.39 -1.72 9.71
CA ASP A 83 12.67 -1.21 10.88
C ASP A 83 11.13 -1.21 10.70
N VAL A 84 10.63 -1.74 9.57
CA VAL A 84 9.20 -1.72 9.20
C VAL A 84 8.74 -3.07 8.64
N MET A 85 9.27 -4.16 9.20
CA MET A 85 9.00 -5.53 8.76
C MET A 85 7.53 -5.95 8.91
N ASP A 86 6.82 -5.40 9.88
CA ASP A 86 5.39 -5.62 10.14
C ASP A 86 4.48 -4.62 9.41
N HIS A 87 5.05 -3.59 8.76
CA HIS A 87 4.27 -2.64 7.96
C HIS A 87 3.78 -3.29 6.66
N PRO A 88 2.67 -2.77 6.07
CA PRO A 88 2.18 -3.20 4.77
C PRO A 88 3.27 -3.08 3.70
N VAL A 89 3.46 -4.12 2.90
CA VAL A 89 4.32 -4.05 1.72
C VAL A 89 3.75 -3.05 0.72
N ILE A 90 4.61 -2.17 0.20
CA ILE A 90 4.27 -1.17 -0.81
C ILE A 90 5.11 -1.37 -2.09
N HIS A 91 4.85 -0.59 -3.14
CA HIS A 91 5.45 -0.78 -4.48
C HIS A 91 5.16 -2.15 -5.10
N VAL A 92 4.04 -2.75 -4.73
CA VAL A 92 3.50 -3.97 -5.33
C VAL A 92 2.39 -3.60 -6.31
N SER A 93 2.52 -4.06 -7.55
CA SER A 93 1.47 -3.93 -8.54
C SER A 93 0.30 -4.88 -8.25
N TRP A 94 -0.79 -4.72 -8.99
CA TRP A 94 -1.88 -5.70 -8.97
C TRP A 94 -1.41 -7.10 -9.43
N ARG A 95 -0.45 -7.18 -10.36
CA ARG A 95 0.11 -8.46 -10.82
C ARG A 95 0.94 -9.13 -9.74
N ASP A 96 1.74 -8.35 -9.02
CA ASP A 96 2.55 -8.80 -7.89
C ASP A 96 1.66 -9.33 -6.75
N ALA A 97 0.61 -8.58 -6.39
CA ALA A 97 -0.34 -9.00 -5.37
C ALA A 97 -1.05 -10.32 -5.73
N ARG A 98 -1.45 -10.50 -7.00
CA ARG A 98 -2.01 -11.79 -7.45
C ARG A 98 -1.00 -12.92 -7.39
N ALA A 99 0.26 -12.69 -7.75
CA ALA A 99 1.31 -13.71 -7.70
C ALA A 99 1.54 -14.16 -6.26
N TYR A 100 1.63 -13.21 -5.33
CA TYR A 100 1.72 -13.48 -3.89
C TYR A 100 0.53 -14.30 -3.40
N CYS A 101 -0.71 -13.87 -3.69
CA CYS A 101 -1.91 -14.61 -3.30
C CYS A 101 -1.89 -16.04 -3.84
N LYS A 102 -1.54 -16.23 -5.12
CA LYS A 102 -1.47 -17.56 -5.74
C LYS A 102 -0.45 -18.47 -5.05
N TRP A 103 0.74 -17.95 -4.74
CA TRP A 103 1.79 -18.71 -4.06
C TRP A 103 1.34 -19.24 -2.70
N ARG A 104 0.63 -18.42 -1.90
CA ARG A 104 0.10 -18.84 -0.59
C ARG A 104 -1.23 -19.61 -0.66
N GLY A 105 -1.69 -20.02 -1.84
CA GLY A 105 -2.96 -20.75 -2.01
C GLY A 105 -4.21 -19.90 -1.76
N ALA A 106 -4.14 -18.58 -1.94
CA ALA A 106 -5.22 -17.62 -1.78
C ALA A 106 -5.55 -16.88 -3.09
N ARG A 107 -6.42 -15.87 -3.00
CA ARG A 107 -6.74 -14.92 -4.09
C ARG A 107 -6.97 -13.52 -3.55
N LEU A 108 -6.94 -12.52 -4.42
CA LEU A 108 -7.45 -11.20 -4.09
C LEU A 108 -8.98 -11.26 -3.83
N PRO A 109 -9.50 -10.44 -2.92
CA PRO A 109 -10.93 -10.30 -2.75
C PRO A 109 -11.55 -9.65 -3.99
N THR A 110 -12.81 -9.97 -4.25
CA THR A 110 -13.63 -9.12 -5.12
C THR A 110 -13.94 -7.80 -4.39
N GLU A 111 -14.29 -6.75 -5.13
CA GLU A 111 -14.68 -5.47 -4.54
C GLU A 111 -15.83 -5.62 -3.53
N SER A 112 -16.84 -6.43 -3.88
CA SER A 112 -17.98 -6.69 -2.98
C SER A 112 -17.61 -7.48 -1.72
N GLU A 113 -16.67 -8.43 -1.79
CA GLU A 113 -16.15 -9.12 -0.61
C GLU A 113 -15.34 -8.15 0.28
N TRP A 114 -14.52 -7.31 -0.33
CA TRP A 114 -13.71 -6.32 0.39
C TRP A 114 -14.60 -5.31 1.11
N GLU A 115 -15.58 -4.71 0.43
CA GLU A 115 -16.51 -3.77 1.05
C GLU A 115 -17.34 -4.43 2.17
N ALA A 116 -17.85 -5.66 1.93
CA ALA A 116 -18.61 -6.38 2.95
C ALA A 116 -17.80 -6.63 4.23
N ALA A 117 -16.52 -7.00 4.08
CA ALA A 117 -15.62 -7.16 5.22
C ALA A 117 -15.30 -5.83 5.90
N CYS A 118 -15.00 -4.77 5.13
CA CYS A 118 -14.70 -3.44 5.67
C CYS A 118 -15.88 -2.83 6.43
N ARG A 119 -17.13 -3.10 6.01
CA ARG A 119 -18.33 -2.64 6.72
C ARG A 119 -18.54 -3.33 8.07
N GLY A 120 -17.91 -4.49 8.32
CA GLY A 120 -17.97 -5.16 9.61
C GLY A 120 -19.39 -5.53 10.07
N GLY A 121 -20.32 -5.75 9.14
CA GLY A 121 -21.73 -6.03 9.43
C GLY A 121 -22.62 -4.79 9.62
N HIS A 122 -22.06 -3.59 9.59
CA HIS A 122 -22.83 -2.34 9.61
C HIS A 122 -23.47 -2.07 8.25
N GLN A 123 -24.70 -1.56 8.26
CA GLN A 123 -25.42 -1.09 7.07
C GLN A 123 -25.34 0.43 7.00
N ASP A 124 -25.13 0.96 5.79
CA ASP A 124 -25.19 2.38 5.45
C ASP A 124 -24.30 3.33 6.28
N THR A 125 -23.19 2.81 6.84
CA THR A 125 -22.19 3.65 7.53
C THR A 125 -21.15 4.22 6.56
N LYS A 126 -20.66 5.43 6.87
CA LYS A 126 -19.58 6.08 6.10
C LYS A 126 -18.21 5.45 6.32
N PHE A 127 -17.93 4.95 7.52
CA PHE A 127 -16.68 4.31 7.89
C PHE A 127 -16.94 2.91 8.49
N PRO A 128 -15.92 2.04 8.56
CA PRO A 128 -16.01 0.74 9.24
C PRO A 128 -16.55 0.81 10.68
N TRP A 129 -16.36 1.94 11.37
CA TRP A 129 -16.75 2.17 12.76
C TRP A 129 -17.95 3.12 12.94
N GLY A 130 -18.68 3.44 11.88
CA GLY A 130 -19.84 4.35 11.91
C GLY A 130 -19.65 5.62 11.09
N ASP A 131 -20.40 6.69 11.41
CA ASP A 131 -20.48 7.88 10.53
C ASP A 131 -19.56 9.03 10.91
N LYS A 132 -18.94 8.96 12.08
CA LYS A 132 -18.02 9.99 12.56
C LYS A 132 -16.59 9.59 12.23
N LEU A 133 -15.84 10.50 11.62
CA LEU A 133 -14.42 10.28 11.31
C LEU A 133 -13.60 10.10 12.60
N LEU A 134 -13.89 10.92 13.62
CA LEU A 134 -13.20 10.92 14.91
C LEU A 134 -14.20 10.66 16.05
N PRO A 135 -14.72 9.42 16.19
CA PRO A 135 -15.66 9.10 17.27
C PRO A 135 -14.97 9.33 18.62
N GLY A 136 -15.55 10.20 19.45
CA GLY A 136 -14.94 10.58 20.73
C GLY A 136 -13.57 11.27 20.59
N LYS A 137 -13.30 11.95 19.46
CA LYS A 137 -12.01 12.58 19.13
C LYS A 137 -10.84 11.60 19.00
N LYS A 138 -11.11 10.30 18.84
CA LYS A 138 -10.07 9.28 18.63
C LYS A 138 -9.78 9.11 17.14
N HIS A 139 -8.51 8.98 16.79
CA HIS A 139 -8.09 8.57 15.46
C HIS A 139 -8.31 7.06 15.31
N MET A 140 -9.05 6.67 14.27
CA MET A 140 -9.39 5.27 13.97
C MET A 140 -8.64 4.71 12.75
N LEU A 141 -7.95 5.60 12.02
CA LEU A 141 -7.19 5.30 10.81
C LEU A 141 -5.97 6.22 10.72
N VAL A 142 -4.97 5.78 9.97
CA VAL A 142 -3.81 6.61 9.61
C VAL A 142 -4.10 7.26 8.25
N ILE A 143 -4.39 8.55 8.26
CA ILE A 143 -4.53 9.36 7.05
C ILE A 143 -3.72 10.63 7.19
N TYR A 144 -3.18 11.11 6.07
CA TYR A 144 -2.58 12.43 6.01
C TYR A 144 -3.70 13.48 5.93
N SER A 145 -3.80 14.34 6.93
CA SER A 145 -4.70 15.48 6.94
C SER A 145 -3.88 16.74 6.73
N PHE A 146 -4.22 17.50 5.68
CA PHE A 146 -3.88 18.92 5.66
C PHE A 146 -4.66 19.56 6.81
N ARG A 147 -3.96 19.96 7.86
CA ARG A 147 -4.48 21.03 8.70
C ARG A 147 -4.18 22.31 7.93
N ASP A 148 -5.20 22.89 7.33
CA ASP A 148 -5.15 24.30 6.96
C ASP A 148 -4.71 25.07 8.21
N LYS A 149 -3.62 25.83 8.07
CA LYS A 149 -3.10 26.70 9.14
C LYS A 149 -4.07 27.84 9.39
#